data_AF-A0A1V6MYU1-F1
#
_entry.id   AF-A0A1V6MYU1-F1
#
_cell.length_a   1.000
_cell.length_b   1.000
_cell.length_c   1.000
_cell.angle_alpha   90.00
_cell.angle_beta   90.00
_cell.angle_gamma   90.00
#
_symmetry.space_group_name_H-M   'P 1'
#
loop_
_entity.id
_entity.type
_entity.pdbx_description
1 polymer ?
#
loop_
_entity_poly.entity_id
_entity_poly.type
_entity_poly.pdbx_seq_one_letter_code
_entity_poly.pdbx_strand_id
1 'polypeptide(L)'
;MTSSPTGHGPRREHRKSLAAGLLIGMAVMAATDEIVFHQLLGWHHFYDRSTNSVGLLSDGLLHTAELLALVAGFFLSADLRRRGALVGAQRRAGFFLGLGLFQLFDGVVDHKVLRVHQIRYGVDVTPYDWAWNVSGLVLLIVGCALTVRAARRDGTRRPTA
;
A
#
# COMPACT_ATOMS: atom_id res chain seq x y z
N MET A 1 18.13 6.13 -40.46
CA MET A 1 17.62 6.71 -39.20
C MET A 1 17.16 5.58 -38.30
N THR A 2 18.06 5.01 -37.51
CA THR A 2 17.71 4.03 -36.46
C THR A 2 17.34 4.82 -35.21
N SER A 3 16.06 4.79 -34.84
CA SER A 3 15.59 5.34 -33.58
C SER A 3 16.29 4.62 -32.43
N SER A 4 17.10 5.35 -31.68
CA SER A 4 17.68 4.87 -30.42
C SER A 4 16.54 4.39 -29.52
N PRO A 5 16.60 3.18 -28.93
CA PRO A 5 15.65 2.83 -27.89
C PRO A 5 15.88 3.83 -26.77
N THR A 6 14.84 4.58 -26.39
CA THR A 6 14.84 5.43 -25.21
C THR A 6 14.85 4.51 -23.97
N GLY A 7 15.99 3.86 -23.76
CA GLY A 7 16.29 2.99 -22.64
C GLY A 7 16.25 3.83 -21.39
N HIS A 8 15.12 3.79 -20.69
CA HIS A 8 15.00 4.42 -19.40
C HIS A 8 15.97 3.73 -18.44
N GLY A 9 16.83 4.52 -17.78
CA GLY A 9 17.93 3.96 -17.00
C GLY A 9 17.45 3.00 -15.89
N PRO A 10 18.25 2.00 -15.50
CA PRO A 10 17.85 0.94 -14.56
C PRO A 10 17.21 1.46 -13.28
N ARG A 11 17.75 2.55 -12.70
CA ARG A 11 17.20 3.16 -11.47
C ARG A 11 15.75 3.63 -11.61
N ARG A 12 15.35 4.11 -12.79
CA ARG A 12 13.99 4.60 -13.03
C ARG A 12 12.99 3.45 -13.05
N GLU A 13 13.33 2.35 -13.70
CA GLU A 13 12.46 1.17 -13.78
C GLU A 13 12.34 0.46 -12.43
N HIS A 14 13.40 0.52 -11.60
CA HIS A 14 13.36 0.06 -10.20
C HIS A 14 12.37 0.90 -9.39
N ARG A 15 12.46 2.23 -9.46
CA ARG A 15 11.53 3.15 -8.77
C ARG A 15 10.09 2.98 -9.23
N LYS A 16 9.87 2.80 -10.54
CA LYS A 16 8.52 2.54 -11.09
C LYS A 16 7.96 1.20 -10.62
N SER A 17 8.78 0.16 -10.59
CA SER A 17 8.37 -1.15 -10.07
C SER A 17 8.02 -1.07 -8.57
N LEU A 18 8.82 -0.34 -7.79
CA LEU A 18 8.55 -0.04 -6.38
C LEU A 18 7.22 0.71 -6.22
N ALA A 19 7.01 1.79 -6.98
CA ALA A 19 5.77 2.58 -6.95
C ALA A 19 4.54 1.75 -7.34
N ALA A 20 4.65 0.89 -8.36
CA ALA A 20 3.58 -0.03 -8.74
C ALA A 20 3.23 -0.99 -7.60
N GLY A 21 4.25 -1.55 -6.95
CA GLY A 21 4.07 -2.36 -5.75
C GLY A 21 3.39 -1.60 -4.64
N LEU A 22 3.86 -0.39 -4.34
CA LEU A 22 3.34 0.46 -3.25
C LEU A 22 1.88 0.81 -3.45
N LEU A 23 1.46 1.21 -4.65
CA LEU A 23 0.05 1.47 -4.97
C LEU A 23 -0.82 0.22 -4.76
N ILE A 24 -0.38 -0.94 -5.27
CA ILE A 24 -1.11 -2.20 -5.07
C ILE A 24 -1.19 -2.55 -3.58
N GLY A 25 -0.09 -2.37 -2.84
CA GLY A 25 -0.02 -2.65 -1.41
C GLY A 25 -1.00 -1.80 -0.60
N MET A 26 -1.01 -0.48 -0.82
CA MET A 26 -1.95 0.41 -0.13
C MET A 26 -3.39 0.05 -0.47
N ALA A 27 -3.71 -0.17 -1.75
CA ALA A 27 -5.06 -0.54 -2.17
C ALA A 27 -5.52 -1.88 -1.59
N VAL A 28 -4.65 -2.87 -1.51
CA VAL A 28 -5.00 -4.17 -0.90
C VAL A 28 -5.21 -4.05 0.59
N MET A 29 -4.43 -3.22 1.30
CA MET A 29 -4.64 -3.03 2.74
C MET A 29 -5.92 -2.24 3.01
N ALA A 30 -6.17 -1.16 2.26
CA ALA A 30 -7.43 -0.43 2.30
C ALA A 30 -8.63 -1.36 2.09
N ALA A 31 -8.55 -2.22 1.06
CA ALA A 31 -9.64 -3.14 0.76
C ALA A 31 -9.82 -4.20 1.84
N THR A 32 -8.71 -4.64 2.44
CA THR A 32 -8.77 -5.56 3.59
C THR A 32 -9.48 -4.89 4.75
N ASP A 33 -9.15 -3.63 5.02
CA ASP A 33 -9.75 -2.86 6.09
C ASP A 33 -11.26 -2.65 5.86
N GLU A 34 -11.61 -2.10 4.71
CA GLU A 34 -12.98 -1.80 4.36
C GLU A 34 -13.85 -3.06 4.27
N ILE A 35 -13.38 -4.13 3.62
CA ILE A 35 -14.15 -5.36 3.50
C ILE A 35 -14.30 -6.03 4.86
N VAL A 36 -13.20 -6.21 5.60
CA VAL A 36 -13.24 -7.01 6.83
C VAL A 36 -13.86 -6.22 7.97
N PHE A 37 -13.39 -5.01 8.25
CA PHE A 37 -13.78 -4.26 9.44
C PHE A 37 -15.00 -3.37 9.21
N HIS A 38 -15.15 -2.76 8.02
CA HIS A 38 -16.34 -1.92 7.78
C HIS A 38 -17.55 -2.75 7.36
N GLN A 39 -17.37 -3.71 6.45
CA GLN A 39 -18.50 -4.41 5.84
C GLN A 39 -18.85 -5.73 6.53
N LEU A 40 -17.88 -6.64 6.70
CA LEU A 40 -18.15 -7.98 7.24
C LEU A 40 -18.37 -7.95 8.75
N LEU A 41 -17.53 -7.21 9.48
CA LEU A 41 -17.59 -7.12 10.93
C LEU A 41 -18.42 -5.93 11.42
N GLY A 42 -18.57 -4.89 10.60
CA GLY A 42 -19.32 -3.68 10.97
C GLY A 42 -18.77 -2.99 12.21
N TRP A 43 -17.45 -2.95 12.37
CA TRP A 43 -16.80 -2.36 13.56
C TRP A 43 -16.79 -0.84 13.53
N HIS A 44 -16.64 -0.24 12.35
CA HIS A 44 -16.58 1.20 12.10
C HIS A 44 -16.82 1.52 10.63
N HIS A 45 -17.14 2.78 10.31
CA HIS A 45 -17.05 3.33 8.94
C HIS A 45 -15.82 4.24 8.84
N PHE A 46 -15.44 4.61 7.61
CA PHE A 46 -14.33 5.53 7.38
C PHE A 46 -14.56 6.90 8.06
N TYR A 47 -15.81 7.36 8.14
CA TYR A 47 -16.18 8.56 8.88
C TYR A 47 -17.41 8.33 9.78
N ASP A 48 -17.15 8.13 11.07
CA ASP A 48 -18.16 7.82 12.09
C ASP A 48 -18.64 9.05 12.88
N ARG A 49 -18.22 10.25 12.47
CA ARG A 49 -18.53 11.51 13.17
C ARG A 49 -19.86 12.13 12.72
N SER A 50 -20.73 11.35 12.06
CA SER A 50 -21.99 11.80 11.46
C SER A 50 -23.03 10.66 11.48
N THR A 51 -23.98 10.66 10.54
CA THR A 51 -25.01 9.62 10.40
C THR A 51 -24.47 8.39 9.68
N ASN A 52 -25.14 7.24 9.86
CA ASN A 52 -24.80 6.01 9.14
C ASN A 52 -24.82 6.18 7.61
N SER A 53 -25.71 7.03 7.07
CA SER A 53 -25.73 7.32 5.64
C SER A 53 -24.45 8.02 5.17
N VAL A 54 -23.87 8.89 6.00
CA VAL A 54 -22.58 9.54 5.70
C VAL A 54 -21.43 8.53 5.88
N GLY A 55 -21.48 7.67 6.90
CA GLY A 55 -20.52 6.58 7.08
C GLY A 55 -20.47 5.67 5.85
N LEU A 56 -21.62 5.18 5.39
CA LEU A 56 -21.72 4.35 4.20
C LEU A 56 -21.26 5.06 2.92
N LEU A 57 -21.56 6.36 2.77
CA LEU A 57 -21.03 7.16 1.66
C LEU A 57 -19.51 7.24 1.72
N SER A 58 -18.94 7.47 2.91
CA SER A 58 -17.51 7.59 3.10
C SER A 58 -16.76 6.29 2.82
N ASP A 59 -17.34 5.14 3.19
CA ASP A 59 -16.85 3.82 2.80
C ASP A 59 -16.84 3.66 1.29
N GLY A 60 -17.95 3.97 0.61
CA GLY A 60 -18.02 3.87 -0.86
C GLY A 60 -16.99 4.76 -1.59
N LEU A 61 -16.65 5.92 -1.01
CA LEU A 61 -15.59 6.77 -1.53
C LEU A 61 -14.19 6.16 -1.32
N LEU A 62 -13.94 5.58 -0.15
CA LEU A 62 -12.72 4.82 0.12
C LEU A 62 -12.60 3.64 -0.86
N HIS A 63 -13.67 2.87 -1.03
CA HIS A 63 -13.77 1.75 -1.97
C HIS A 63 -13.42 2.15 -3.41
N THR A 64 -13.95 3.30 -3.82
CA THR A 64 -13.67 3.84 -5.15
C THR A 64 -12.19 4.19 -5.28
N ALA A 65 -11.61 4.86 -4.27
CA ALA A 65 -10.22 5.26 -4.27
C ALA A 65 -9.25 4.07 -4.29
N GLU A 66 -9.50 3.05 -3.47
CA GLU A 66 -8.68 1.83 -3.45
C GLU A 66 -8.80 1.04 -4.75
N LEU A 67 -10.00 0.93 -5.35
CA LEU A 67 -10.18 0.21 -6.61
C LEU A 67 -9.42 0.91 -7.74
N LEU A 68 -9.50 2.24 -7.81
CA LEU A 68 -8.73 3.04 -8.76
C LEU A 68 -7.22 2.88 -8.55
N ALA A 69 -6.75 2.90 -7.29
CA ALA A 69 -5.35 2.69 -6.97
C ALA A 69 -4.86 1.28 -7.34
N LEU A 70 -5.69 0.26 -7.12
CA LEU A 70 -5.42 -1.13 -7.47
C LEU A 70 -5.28 -1.28 -8.99
N VAL A 71 -6.27 -0.75 -9.74
CA VAL A 71 -6.26 -0.73 -11.20
C VAL A 71 -5.01 0.00 -11.70
N ALA A 72 -4.74 1.22 -11.22
CA ALA A 72 -3.56 1.99 -11.62
C ALA A 72 -2.24 1.24 -11.35
N GLY A 73 -2.11 0.62 -10.18
CA GLY A 73 -0.94 -0.17 -9.81
C GLY A 73 -0.73 -1.40 -10.70
N PHE A 74 -1.81 -2.10 -11.07
CA PHE A 74 -1.75 -3.22 -12.01
C PHE A 74 -1.48 -2.79 -13.44
N PHE A 75 -2.06 -1.68 -13.91
CA PHE A 75 -1.75 -1.10 -15.22
C PHE A 75 -0.27 -0.71 -15.32
N LEU A 76 0.29 -0.06 -14.30
CA LEU A 76 1.72 0.25 -14.26
C LEU A 76 2.58 -1.02 -14.25
N SER A 77 2.19 -2.03 -13.47
CA SER A 77 2.88 -3.33 -13.45
C SER A 77 2.83 -4.04 -14.80
N ALA A 78 1.68 -4.01 -15.48
CA ALA A 78 1.49 -4.62 -16.80
C ALA A 78 2.30 -3.89 -17.88
N ASP A 79 2.32 -2.57 -17.86
CA ASP A 79 3.14 -1.77 -18.80
C ASP A 79 4.63 -2.06 -18.62
N LEU A 80 5.12 -2.09 -17.38
CA LEU A 80 6.51 -2.46 -17.06
C LEU A 80 6.83 -3.88 -17.53
N ARG A 81 5.91 -4.83 -17.32
CA ARG A 81 6.10 -6.22 -17.75
C ARG A 81 6.15 -6.33 -19.27
N ARG A 82 5.25 -5.66 -19.99
CA ARG A 82 5.19 -5.64 -21.46
C ARG A 82 6.49 -5.12 -22.08
N ARG A 83 7.13 -4.15 -21.44
CA ARG A 83 8.40 -3.55 -21.91
C ARG A 83 9.66 -4.27 -21.40
N GLY A 84 9.52 -5.39 -20.68
CA GLY A 84 10.67 -6.10 -20.09
C GLY A 84 11.37 -5.34 -18.96
N ALA A 85 10.72 -4.32 -18.39
CA ALA A 85 11.29 -3.40 -17.40
C ALA A 85 10.84 -3.69 -15.95
N LEU A 86 9.95 -4.67 -15.74
CA LEU A 86 9.43 -4.98 -14.41
C LEU A 86 10.48 -5.65 -13.53
N VAL A 87 10.83 -4.97 -12.43
CA VAL A 87 11.76 -5.50 -11.42
C VAL A 87 10.99 -6.10 -10.26
N GLY A 88 10.79 -7.43 -10.31
CA GLY A 88 9.95 -8.15 -9.35
C GLY A 88 10.40 -8.03 -7.89
N ALA A 89 11.70 -7.83 -7.63
CA ALA A 89 12.19 -7.55 -6.27
C ALA A 89 11.68 -6.19 -5.74
N GLN A 90 11.74 -5.16 -6.58
CA GLN A 90 11.28 -3.82 -6.24
C GLN A 90 9.75 -3.77 -6.12
N ARG A 91 9.02 -4.43 -7.03
CA ARG A 91 7.54 -4.54 -6.91
C ARG A 91 7.11 -5.21 -5.61
N ARG A 92 7.77 -6.31 -5.19
CA ARG A 92 7.47 -6.96 -3.91
C ARG A 92 7.81 -6.08 -2.71
N ALA A 93 8.95 -5.39 -2.74
CA ALA A 93 9.31 -4.46 -1.67
C ALA A 93 8.26 -3.35 -1.55
N GLY A 94 7.86 -2.76 -2.67
CA GLY A 94 6.82 -1.75 -2.74
C GLY A 94 5.50 -2.23 -2.18
N PHE A 95 5.08 -3.45 -2.53
CA PHE A 95 3.85 -4.04 -2.00
C PHE A 95 3.80 -4.09 -0.48
N PHE A 96 4.83 -4.61 0.18
CA PHE A 96 4.89 -4.63 1.64
C PHE A 96 5.02 -3.24 2.27
N LEU A 97 5.73 -2.30 1.62
CA LEU A 97 5.74 -0.91 2.05
C LEU A 97 4.33 -0.30 2.00
N GLY A 98 3.59 -0.52 0.90
CA GLY A 98 2.23 -0.01 0.74
C GLY A 98 1.27 -0.59 1.79
N LEU A 99 1.34 -1.90 2.04
CA LEU A 99 0.56 -2.57 3.08
C LEU A 99 0.79 -1.93 4.45
N GLY A 100 2.05 -1.81 4.86
CA GLY A 100 2.40 -1.28 6.19
C GLY A 100 2.15 0.21 6.33
N LEU A 101 2.41 1.00 5.28
CA LEU A 101 2.17 2.45 5.29
C LEU A 101 0.69 2.77 5.44
N PHE A 102 -0.19 2.09 4.71
CA PHE A 102 -1.63 2.32 4.83
C PHE A 102 -2.11 1.98 6.25
N GLN A 103 -1.80 0.76 6.74
CA GLN A 103 -2.22 0.30 8.07
C GLN A 103 -1.78 1.24 9.20
N LEU A 104 -0.55 1.75 9.13
CA LEU A 104 -0.03 2.69 10.12
C LEU A 104 -0.61 4.10 9.96
N PHE A 105 -0.82 4.55 8.72
CA PHE A 105 -1.44 5.84 8.46
C PHE A 105 -2.84 5.86 9.06
N ASP A 106 -3.65 4.85 8.74
CA ASP A 106 -4.98 4.70 9.31
C ASP A 106 -4.92 4.58 10.86
N GLY A 107 -4.11 3.64 11.36
CA GLY A 107 -3.95 3.36 12.80
C GLY A 107 -3.48 4.54 13.66
N VAL A 108 -2.72 5.47 13.09
CA VAL A 108 -2.15 6.63 13.81
C VAL A 108 -2.86 7.92 13.43
N VAL A 109 -2.92 8.22 12.14
CA VAL A 109 -3.45 9.49 11.64
C VAL A 109 -4.96 9.52 11.75
N ASP A 110 -5.65 8.57 11.13
CA ASP A 110 -7.12 8.61 11.09
C ASP A 110 -7.72 8.29 12.46
N HIS A 111 -7.17 7.28 13.13
CA HIS A 111 -7.65 6.83 14.44
C HIS A 111 -7.24 7.72 15.62
N LYS A 112 -6.02 8.28 15.67
CA LYS A 112 -5.51 8.95 16.88
C LYS A 112 -5.31 10.45 16.72
N VAL A 113 -4.83 10.89 15.57
CA VAL A 113 -4.60 12.32 15.29
C VAL A 113 -5.91 13.00 14.89
N LEU A 114 -6.54 12.53 13.82
CA LEU A 114 -7.76 13.12 13.25
C LEU A 114 -9.01 12.64 13.98
N ARG A 115 -8.98 11.41 14.51
CA ARG A 115 -10.10 10.76 15.23
C ARG A 115 -11.39 10.76 14.40
N VAL A 116 -11.25 10.45 13.12
CA VAL A 116 -12.38 10.37 12.18
C VAL A 116 -13.23 9.11 12.41
N HIS A 117 -12.60 8.05 12.90
CA HIS A 117 -13.23 6.82 13.41
C HIS A 117 -12.32 6.16 14.47
N GLN A 118 -12.68 5.00 15.01
CA GLN A 118 -11.83 4.15 15.88
C GLN A 118 -11.88 2.71 15.36
N ILE A 119 -10.79 1.96 15.54
CA ILE A 119 -10.69 0.54 15.12
C ILE A 119 -11.88 -0.28 15.63
N ARG A 120 -12.31 -0.01 16.87
CA ARG A 120 -13.45 -0.70 17.47
C ARG A 120 -14.08 0.11 18.59
N TYR A 121 -15.40 0.11 18.63
CA TYR A 121 -16.20 0.76 19.68
C TYR A 121 -16.77 -0.24 20.70
N GLY A 122 -17.15 0.28 21.87
CA GLY A 122 -17.87 -0.47 22.90
C GLY A 122 -17.03 -1.49 23.70
N VAL A 123 -15.70 -1.46 23.55
CA VAL A 123 -14.76 -2.35 24.24
C VAL A 123 -13.51 -1.59 24.66
N ASP A 124 -12.65 -2.21 25.48
CA ASP A 124 -11.27 -1.75 25.62
C ASP A 124 -10.55 -1.87 24.27
N VAL A 125 -10.27 -0.72 23.66
CA VAL A 125 -9.68 -0.63 22.33
C VAL A 125 -8.16 -0.91 22.33
N THR A 126 -7.51 -0.84 23.50
CA THR A 126 -6.06 -0.94 23.64
C THR A 126 -5.43 -2.16 22.96
N PRO A 127 -5.92 -3.42 23.14
CA PRO A 127 -5.34 -4.57 22.46
C PRO A 127 -5.53 -4.52 20.93
N TYR A 128 -6.62 -3.92 20.44
CA TYR A 128 -6.89 -3.76 19.02
C TYR A 128 -5.96 -2.71 18.39
N ASP A 129 -5.76 -1.58 19.07
CA ASP A 129 -4.79 -0.55 18.68
C ASP A 129 -3.38 -1.14 18.53
N TRP A 130 -2.95 -1.94 19.50
CA TRP A 130 -1.65 -2.61 19.45
C TRP A 130 -1.56 -3.60 18.29
N ALA A 131 -2.55 -4.48 18.13
CA ALA A 131 -2.57 -5.45 17.04
C ALA A 131 -2.52 -4.76 15.66
N TRP A 132 -3.30 -3.69 15.48
CA TRP A 132 -3.36 -2.92 14.25
C TRP A 132 -2.02 -2.26 13.91
N ASN A 133 -1.46 -1.51 14.85
CA ASN A 133 -0.24 -0.75 14.60
C ASN A 133 1.00 -1.65 14.54
N VAL A 134 1.08 -2.70 15.37
CA VAL A 134 2.22 -3.65 15.33
C VAL A 134 2.22 -4.43 14.01
N SER A 135 1.05 -4.88 13.53
CA SER A 135 0.98 -5.56 12.24
C SER A 135 1.39 -4.66 11.08
N GLY A 136 0.93 -3.40 11.06
CA GLY A 136 1.38 -2.39 10.10
C GLY A 136 2.89 -2.13 10.16
N LEU A 137 3.45 -2.03 11.36
CA LEU A 137 4.89 -1.86 11.58
C LEU A 137 5.70 -3.05 11.07
N VAL A 138 5.26 -4.27 11.34
CA VAL A 138 5.91 -5.49 10.83
C VAL A 138 5.93 -5.49 9.30
N LEU A 139 4.80 -5.18 8.65
CA LEU A 139 4.70 -5.11 7.19
C LEU A 139 5.62 -4.03 6.61
N LEU A 140 5.68 -2.86 7.25
CA LEU A 140 6.57 -1.77 6.85
C LEU A 140 8.04 -2.18 6.97
N ILE A 141 8.44 -2.79 8.08
CA ILE A 141 9.81 -3.31 8.29
C ILE A 141 10.17 -4.34 7.22
N VAL A 142 9.25 -5.25 6.89
CA VAL A 142 9.46 -6.23 5.81
C VAL A 142 9.68 -5.51 4.48
N GLY A 143 8.86 -4.51 4.14
CA GLY A 143 9.03 -3.69 2.93
C GLY A 143 10.38 -2.97 2.87
N CYS A 144 10.81 -2.36 3.98
CA CYS A 144 12.11 -1.73 4.12
C CYS A 144 13.27 -2.73 3.95
N ALA A 145 13.21 -3.89 4.61
CA ALA A 145 14.21 -4.93 4.51
C ALA A 145 14.31 -5.48 3.06
N LEU A 146 13.19 -5.67 2.38
CA LEU A 146 13.14 -6.07 0.98
C LEU A 146 13.75 -5.01 0.05
N THR A 147 13.51 -3.73 0.33
CA THR A 147 14.09 -2.61 -0.43
C THR A 147 15.61 -2.60 -0.32
N VAL A 148 16.15 -2.72 0.91
CA VAL A 148 17.60 -2.81 1.15
C VAL A 148 18.20 -4.04 0.47
N ARG A 149 17.54 -5.19 0.57
CA ARG A 149 18.00 -6.44 -0.07
C ARG A 149 18.03 -6.32 -1.60
N ALA A 150 17.03 -5.66 -2.19
CA ALA A 150 17.00 -5.43 -3.64
C ALA A 150 18.16 -4.54 -4.09
N ALA A 151 18.42 -3.43 -3.38
CA ALA A 151 19.52 -2.53 -3.69
C ALA A 151 20.91 -3.21 -3.61
N ARG A 152 21.13 -4.10 -2.63
CA ARG A 152 22.40 -4.84 -2.49
C ARG A 152 22.66 -5.79 -3.67
N ARG A 153 21.61 -6.46 -4.16
CA ARG A 153 21.72 -7.41 -5.29
C ARG A 153 22.04 -6.71 -6.62
N ASP A 154 21.57 -5.48 -6.77
CA ASP A 154 21.87 -4.66 -7.95
C ASP A 154 23.33 -4.19 -7.95
N GLY A 155 23.88 -3.86 -6.77
CA GLY A 155 25.29 -3.49 -6.61
C GLY A 155 26.26 -4.62 -6.94
N THR A 156 25.93 -5.87 -6.58
CA THR A 156 26.76 -7.06 -6.88
C THR A 156 26.74 -7.50 -8.34
N ARG A 157 25.80 -6.98 -9.16
CA ARG A 157 25.63 -7.35 -10.57
C ARG A 157 26.34 -6.42 -11.56
N ARG A 158 27.01 -5.35 -11.11
CA ARG A 158 27.88 -4.55 -11.98
C ARG A 158 29.22 -5.27 -12.16
N PRO A 159 29.58 -5.75 -13.36
CA PRO A 159 30.95 -6.16 -13.63
C PRO A 159 31.84 -4.93 -13.52
N THR A 160 32.96 -5.06 -12.81
CA THR A 160 34.09 -4.16 -12.95
C THR A 160 34.54 -4.20 -14.40
N ALA A 161 34.37 -3.09 -15.10
CA ALA A 161 35.07 -2.82 -16.36
C ALA A 161 36.37 -2.09 -16.03
#